data_AF-A0A7V9AEW3-F1
#
_entry.id   AF-A0A7V9AEW3-F1
#
_cell.length_a   1.000
_cell.length_b   1.000
_cell.length_c   1.000
_cell.angle_alpha   90.00
_cell.angle_beta   90.00
_cell.angle_gamma   90.00
#
_symmetry.space_group_name_H-M   'P 1'
#
loop_
_entity.id
_entity.type
_entity.pdbx_description
1 polymer ?
#
loop_
_entity_poly.entity_id
_entity_poly.type
_entity_poly.pdbx_seq_one_letter_code
_entity_poly.pdbx_strand_id
1 'polypeptide(L)'
;MLRPLLQIAEQDEAFSHLASEVRAPSAAVEARISPSLRPFLLATLLDSADALAGRAALIVAPDDVGARDLARGLEAYLHPRRVRLYPSRGTGYASQIAPPPHLVGLRIGALDALTAFSGEGEAP
;
A
#
# COMPACT_ATOMS: atom_id res chain seq x y z
N MET A 1 -5.26 14.95 7.73
CA MET A 1 -6.22 13.83 7.85
C MET A 1 -7.15 13.87 6.65
N LEU A 2 -7.06 12.89 5.76
CA LEU A 2 -7.92 12.80 4.57
C LEU A 2 -8.82 11.55 4.58
N ARG A 3 -8.73 10.70 5.61
CA ARG A 3 -9.49 9.44 5.74
C ARG A 3 -11.00 9.59 5.53
N PRO A 4 -11.69 10.63 6.05
CA PRO A 4 -13.13 10.77 5.82
C PRO A 4 -13.53 10.89 4.34
N LEU A 5 -12.62 11.34 3.47
CA LEU A 5 -12.90 11.46 2.04
C LEU A 5 -13.04 10.10 1.34
N LEU A 6 -12.54 9.01 1.95
CA LEU A 6 -12.63 7.67 1.35
C LEU A 6 -14.08 7.21 1.19
N GLN A 7 -14.99 7.69 2.05
CA GLN A 7 -16.44 7.42 1.96
C GLN A 7 -17.05 7.87 0.63
N ILE A 8 -16.46 8.87 -0.04
CA ILE A 8 -16.93 9.33 -1.36
C ILE A 8 -16.79 8.23 -2.39
N ALA A 9 -15.69 7.46 -2.35
CA ALA A 9 -15.49 6.35 -3.27
C ALA A 9 -16.38 5.15 -2.91
N GLU A 10 -16.67 4.92 -1.63
CA GLU A 10 -17.53 3.81 -1.20
C GLU A 10 -18.99 3.95 -1.68
N GLN A 11 -19.40 5.17 -2.03
CA GLN A 11 -20.72 5.44 -2.61
C GLN A 11 -20.78 5.20 -4.14
N ASP A 12 -19.64 4.94 -4.77
CA ASP A 12 -19.53 4.75 -6.20
C ASP A 12 -19.74 3.28 -6.60
N GLU A 13 -20.55 3.06 -7.64
CA GLU A 13 -20.87 1.72 -8.12
C GLU A 13 -19.65 1.00 -8.74
N ALA A 14 -18.78 1.73 -9.46
CA ALA A 14 -17.57 1.15 -10.03
C ALA A 14 -16.56 0.78 -8.94
N PHE A 15 -16.48 1.54 -7.85
CA PHE A 15 -15.70 1.12 -6.68
C PHE A 15 -16.27 -0.16 -6.07
N SER A 16 -17.59 -0.25 -5.87
CA SER A 16 -18.24 -1.43 -5.29
C SER A 16 -17.99 -2.69 -6.12
N HIS A 17 -18.06 -2.57 -7.45
CA HIS A 17 -17.70 -3.66 -8.36
C HIS A 17 -16.24 -4.09 -8.18
N LEU A 18 -15.30 -3.13 -8.23
CA LEU A 18 -13.87 -3.41 -8.06
C LEU A 18 -13.56 -4.05 -6.69
N ALA A 19 -14.17 -3.57 -5.62
CA ALA A 19 -14.02 -4.12 -4.27
C ALA A 19 -14.43 -5.60 -4.22
N SER A 20 -15.56 -5.94 -4.85
CA SER A 20 -16.06 -7.31 -4.93
C SER A 20 -15.11 -8.23 -5.71
N GLU A 21 -14.57 -7.76 -6.84
CA GLU A 21 -13.63 -8.53 -7.66
C GLU A 21 -12.30 -8.78 -6.94
N VAL A 22 -11.78 -7.76 -6.24
CA VAL A 22 -10.53 -7.87 -5.48
C VAL A 22 -10.64 -8.86 -4.31
N ARG A 23 -11.85 -9.06 -3.77
CA ARG A 23 -12.10 -10.01 -2.67
C ARG A 23 -12.36 -11.43 -3.16
N ALA A 24 -12.84 -11.58 -4.40
CA ALA A 24 -13.10 -12.90 -4.97
C ALA A 24 -11.79 -13.72 -5.03
N PRO A 25 -11.85 -15.05 -4.78
CA PRO A 25 -10.67 -15.94 -4.81
C PRO A 25 -10.12 -16.20 -6.23
N SER A 26 -10.21 -15.22 -7.13
CA SER A 26 -9.89 -15.31 -8.56
C SER A 26 -8.58 -14.61 -8.94
N ALA A 27 -8.23 -14.69 -10.22
CA ALA A 27 -7.05 -14.11 -10.86
C ALA A 27 -6.90 -12.59 -10.63
N ALA A 28 -5.73 -12.07 -10.99
CA ALA A 28 -5.39 -10.65 -10.86
C ALA A 28 -6.47 -9.74 -11.46
N VAL A 29 -6.88 -8.71 -10.71
CA VAL A 29 -7.83 -7.69 -11.16
C VAL A 29 -7.07 -6.53 -11.81
N GLU A 30 -7.43 -6.19 -13.04
CA GLU A 30 -6.86 -5.04 -13.75
C GLU A 30 -7.80 -3.83 -13.62
N ALA A 31 -7.28 -2.71 -13.11
CA ALA A 31 -8.00 -1.45 -13.04
C ALA A 31 -7.18 -0.33 -13.68
N ARG A 32 -7.86 0.52 -14.47
CA ARG A 32 -7.26 1.72 -15.07
C ARG A 32 -7.79 2.97 -14.37
N ILE A 33 -6.87 3.79 -13.88
CA ILE A 33 -7.18 5.02 -13.16
C ILE A 33 -6.20 6.13 -13.50
N SER A 34 -6.68 7.37 -13.46
CA SER A 34 -5.83 8.55 -13.52
C SER A 34 -4.73 8.49 -12.43
N PRO A 35 -3.46 8.82 -12.75
CA PRO A 35 -2.37 8.80 -11.79
C PRO A 35 -2.65 9.56 -10.49
N SER A 36 -3.32 10.72 -10.60
CA SER A 36 -3.65 11.58 -9.45
C SER A 36 -4.67 10.95 -8.49
N LEU A 37 -5.49 10.01 -8.95
CA LEU A 37 -6.49 9.33 -8.12
C LEU A 37 -5.98 8.01 -7.55
N ARG A 38 -4.78 7.54 -7.93
CA ARG A 38 -4.22 6.27 -7.43
C ARG A 38 -4.11 6.21 -5.90
N PRO A 39 -3.56 7.23 -5.19
CA PRO A 39 -3.45 7.16 -3.74
C PRO A 39 -4.83 7.09 -3.08
N PHE A 40 -5.80 7.82 -3.63
CA PHE A 40 -7.18 7.83 -3.15
C PHE A 40 -7.84 6.45 -3.31
N LEU A 41 -7.88 5.89 -4.52
CA LEU A 41 -8.51 4.59 -4.77
C LEU A 41 -7.85 3.47 -3.96
N LEU A 42 -6.51 3.43 -3.94
CA LEU A 42 -5.77 2.41 -3.19
C LEU A 42 -6.03 2.55 -1.69
N ALA A 43 -6.08 3.77 -1.16
CA ALA A 43 -6.45 3.98 0.24
C ALA A 43 -7.87 3.49 0.53
N THR A 44 -8.85 3.77 -0.35
CA THR A 44 -10.23 3.28 -0.17
C THR A 44 -10.29 1.76 -0.16
N LEU A 45 -9.62 1.08 -1.10
CA LEU A 45 -9.56 -0.39 -1.11
C LEU A 45 -8.95 -0.95 0.18
N LEU A 46 -7.94 -0.29 0.75
CA LEU A 46 -7.25 -0.72 1.96
C LEU A 46 -7.96 -0.38 3.27
N ASP A 47 -8.92 0.56 3.24
CA ASP A 47 -9.70 0.99 4.41
C ASP A 47 -11.10 0.38 4.45
N SER A 48 -11.65 0.01 3.29
CA SER A 48 -13.03 -0.48 3.16
C SER A 48 -13.18 -1.94 3.61
N ALA A 49 -14.17 -2.18 4.48
CA ALA A 49 -14.50 -3.49 5.04
C ALA A 49 -14.91 -4.51 3.96
N ASP A 50 -15.56 -4.02 2.90
CA ASP A 50 -16.02 -4.81 1.77
C ASP A 50 -14.87 -5.15 0.79
N ALA A 51 -13.70 -4.55 0.97
CA ALA A 51 -12.49 -4.78 0.16
C ALA A 51 -11.36 -5.43 0.99
N LEU A 52 -10.25 -4.71 1.20
CA LEU A 52 -8.99 -5.21 1.78
C LEU A 52 -8.71 -4.68 3.19
N ALA A 53 -9.70 -4.10 3.88
CA ALA A 53 -9.52 -3.66 5.26
C ALA A 53 -9.03 -4.81 6.15
N GLY A 54 -8.20 -4.45 7.13
CA GLY A 54 -7.63 -5.45 8.04
C GLY A 54 -6.80 -6.51 7.33
N ARG A 55 -6.12 -6.17 6.22
CA ARG A 55 -5.09 -7.01 5.59
C ARG A 55 -3.82 -6.21 5.35
N ALA A 56 -2.64 -6.80 5.52
CA ALA A 56 -1.40 -6.23 5.01
C ALA A 56 -1.45 -6.13 3.47
N ALA A 57 -0.80 -5.10 2.93
CA ALA A 57 -0.73 -4.90 1.49
C ALA A 57 0.68 -4.46 1.08
N LEU A 58 1.15 -5.02 -0.03
CA LEU A 58 2.37 -4.60 -0.72
C LEU A 58 1.97 -3.88 -2.00
N ILE A 59 2.37 -2.61 -2.12
CA ILE A 59 2.15 -1.83 -3.33
C ILE A 59 3.48 -1.64 -4.02
N VAL A 60 3.54 -2.02 -5.30
CA VAL A 60 4.73 -1.90 -6.13
C VAL A 60 4.53 -0.75 -7.10
N ALA A 61 5.47 0.19 -7.11
CA ALA A 61 5.52 1.28 -8.08
C ALA A 61 6.63 1.02 -9.12
N PRO A 62 6.57 1.67 -10.29
CA PRO A 62 7.59 1.49 -11.34
C PRO A 62 9.01 1.90 -10.93
N ASP A 63 9.13 2.88 -10.02
CA ASP A 63 10.40 3.44 -9.56
C ASP A 63 10.32 3.97 -8.12
N ASP A 64 11.48 4.34 -7.55
CA ASP A 64 11.60 4.85 -6.18
C ASP A 64 10.93 6.22 -5.97
N VAL A 65 10.79 7.03 -7.02
CA VAL A 65 10.14 8.35 -6.93
C VAL A 65 8.64 8.15 -6.79
N GLY A 66 8.04 7.38 -7.70
CA GLY A 66 6.63 7.00 -7.67
C GLY A 66 6.26 6.22 -6.41
N ALA A 67 7.13 5.33 -5.92
CA ALA A 67 6.91 4.63 -4.66
C ALA A 67 6.83 5.60 -3.48
N ARG A 68 7.74 6.57 -3.42
CA ARG A 68 7.79 7.58 -2.35
C ARG A 68 6.59 8.51 -2.38
N ASP A 69 6.20 8.97 -3.56
CA ASP A 69 5.06 9.87 -3.71
C ASP A 69 3.74 9.16 -3.41
N LEU A 70 3.60 7.91 -3.84
CA LEU A 70 2.45 7.08 -3.49
C LEU A 70 2.38 6.81 -1.98
N ALA A 71 3.52 6.49 -1.33
CA ALA A 71 3.57 6.28 0.12
C ALA A 71 3.11 7.54 0.88
N ARG A 72 3.59 8.74 0.50
CA ARG A 72 3.16 10.01 1.10
C ARG A 72 1.65 10.25 0.92
N GLY A 73 1.13 9.98 -0.28
CA GLY A 73 -0.30 10.10 -0.55
C GLY A 73 -1.12 9.17 0.34
N LEU A 74 -0.71 7.90 0.43
CA LEU A 74 -1.38 6.90 1.27
C LEU A 74 -1.31 7.23 2.75
N GLU A 75 -0.18 7.74 3.26
CA GLU A 75 -0.05 8.18 4.67
C GLU A 75 -1.08 9.24 5.04
N ALA A 76 -1.39 10.16 4.12
CA ALA A 76 -2.37 11.22 4.36
C ALA A 76 -3.82 10.70 4.51
N TYR A 77 -4.16 9.63 3.78
CA TYR A 77 -5.48 8.99 3.82
C TYR A 77 -5.60 7.93 4.91
N LEU A 78 -4.56 7.12 5.16
CA LEU A 78 -4.67 5.90 5.95
C LEU A 78 -4.34 6.09 7.45
N HIS A 79 -3.83 7.25 7.88
CA HIS A 79 -3.52 7.47 9.29
C HIS A 79 -4.71 7.09 10.22
N PRO A 80 -4.50 6.28 11.28
CA PRO A 80 -3.23 5.88 11.90
C PRO A 80 -2.57 4.60 11.36
N ARG A 81 -3.15 3.95 10.34
CA ARG A 81 -2.57 2.75 9.72
C ARG A 81 -1.17 3.08 9.18
N ARG A 82 -0.20 2.24 9.54
CA ARG A 82 1.20 2.41 9.14
C ARG A 82 1.34 2.20 7.63
N VAL A 83 2.01 3.14 6.98
CA VAL A 83 2.51 3.02 5.60
C VAL A 83 4.02 3.19 5.67
N ARG A 84 4.76 2.29 5.02
CA ARG A 84 6.23 2.32 5.02
C ARG A 84 6.74 2.14 3.60
N LEU A 85 7.72 2.95 3.22
CA LEU A 85 8.42 2.82 1.94
C LEU A 85 9.51 1.75 2.07
N TYR A 86 9.46 0.73 1.21
CA TYR A 86 10.56 -0.20 0.99
C TYR A 86 11.38 0.27 -0.21
N PRO A 87 12.52 0.95 -0.02
CA PRO A 87 13.29 1.50 -1.14
C PRO A 87 14.02 0.40 -1.91
N SER A 88 14.39 0.69 -3.15
CA SER A 88 15.40 -0.08 -3.88
C SER A 88 16.72 -0.13 -3.10
N ARG A 89 17.67 -0.96 -3.56
CA ARG A 89 18.98 -1.09 -2.89
C ARG A 89 19.91 0.12 -3.09
N GLY A 90 19.55 1.05 -3.97
CA GLY A 90 20.45 2.14 -4.40
C GLY A 90 21.67 1.67 -5.21
N THR A 91 21.78 0.37 -5.49
CA THR A 91 22.83 -0.25 -6.30
C THR A 91 22.22 -1.26 -7.26
N GLY A 92 22.83 -1.38 -8.45
CA GLY A 92 22.36 -2.29 -9.50
C GLY A 92 22.43 -3.77 -9.10
N TYR A 93 21.74 -4.62 -9.86
CA TYR A 93 21.87 -6.06 -9.74
C TYR A 93 23.32 -6.50 -10.01
N ALA A 94 23.82 -7.49 -9.25
CA ALA A 94 25.21 -7.95 -9.28
C ALA A 94 26.29 -6.85 -9.06
N SER A 95 25.91 -5.71 -8.49
CA SER A 95 26.88 -4.71 -8.05
C SER A 95 27.75 -5.27 -6.92
N GLN A 96 29.06 -5.06 -7.01
CA GLN A 96 30.00 -5.35 -5.92
C GLN A 96 30.00 -4.24 -4.85
N ILE A 97 29.09 -3.27 -4.95
CA ILE A 97 28.95 -2.15 -4.02
C ILE A 97 27.86 -2.50 -3.00
N ALA A 98 28.21 -2.41 -1.71
CA ALA A 98 27.26 -2.58 -0.63
C ALA A 98 26.17 -1.50 -0.69
N PRO A 99 24.89 -1.84 -0.40
CA PRO A 99 23.83 -0.84 -0.29
C PRO A 99 24.17 0.24 0.75
N PRO A 100 23.81 1.51 0.49
CA PRO A 100 23.97 2.58 1.48
C PRO A 100 23.31 2.23 2.83
N PRO A 101 23.98 2.45 3.99
CA PRO A 101 23.48 2.00 5.30
C PRO A 101 22.09 2.54 5.66
N HIS A 102 21.77 3.78 5.26
CA HIS A 102 20.48 4.39 5.55
C HIS A 102 19.30 3.67 4.86
N LEU A 103 19.52 2.98 3.73
CA LEU A 103 18.48 2.21 3.05
C LEU A 103 18.18 0.89 3.78
N VAL A 104 19.16 0.33 4.49
CA VAL A 104 18.99 -0.91 5.25
C VAL A 104 17.95 -0.73 6.35
N GLY A 105 18.06 0.34 7.14
CA GLY A 105 17.10 0.65 8.21
C GLY A 105 15.68 0.88 7.69
N LEU A 106 15.54 1.61 6.57
CA LEU A 106 14.23 1.82 5.93
C LEU A 106 13.59 0.51 5.48
N ARG A 107 14.37 -0.40 4.90
CA ARG A 107 13.90 -1.71 4.43
C ARG A 107 13.45 -2.60 5.59
N ILE A 108 14.21 -2.62 6.68
CA ILE A 108 13.82 -3.37 7.89
C ILE A 108 12.51 -2.81 8.44
N GLY A 109 12.40 -1.49 8.63
CA GLY A 109 11.18 -0.88 9.14
C GLY A 109 9.94 -1.09 8.27
N ALA A 110 10.13 -1.27 6.95
CA ALA A 110 9.04 -1.63 6.04
C ALA A 110 8.64 -3.10 6.12
N LEU A 111 9.61 -4.03 6.30
CA LEU A 111 9.32 -5.44 6.54
C LEU A 111 8.63 -5.65 7.89
N ASP A 112 9.08 -4.96 8.94
CA ASP A 112 8.47 -5.00 10.27
C ASP A 112 7.00 -4.56 10.24
N ALA A 113 6.65 -3.60 9.37
CA ALA A 113 5.26 -3.18 9.22
C ALA A 113 4.37 -4.24 8.56
N LEU A 114 4.94 -5.12 7.72
CA LEU A 114 4.22 -6.24 7.12
C LEU A 114 4.06 -7.41 8.10
N THR A 115 5.06 -7.69 8.93
CA THR A 115 5.03 -8.80 9.89
C THR A 115 4.24 -8.46 11.15
N ALA A 116 4.28 -7.21 11.63
CA ALA A 116 3.47 -6.75 12.75
C ALA A 116 1.97 -6.89 12.47
N PHE A 117 1.57 -6.82 11.21
CA PHE A 117 0.19 -7.06 10.79
C PHE A 117 -0.28 -8.50 11.06
N SER A 118 0.62 -9.50 10.95
CA SER A 118 0.29 -10.90 11.23
C SER A 118 0.15 -11.22 12.72
N GLY A 119 0.55 -10.30 13.62
CA GLY A 119 0.62 -10.52 15.06
C GLY A 119 -0.59 -10.04 15.87
N GLU A 120 -1.57 -9.37 15.28
CA GLU A 120 -2.78 -8.91 15.99
C GLU A 120 -3.85 -10.01 16.17
N GLY A 121 -3.58 -11.24 15.72
CA GLY A 121 -4.48 -12.39 15.84
C GLY A 121 -4.05 -13.50 16.81
N GLU A 122 -2.86 -13.40 17.42
CA GLU A 122 -2.36 -14.43 18.34
C GLU A 122 -1.54 -13.78 19.45
N ALA A 123 -2.22 -13.41 20.53
CA ALA A 123 -1.57 -13.18 21.81
C ALA A 123 -1.60 -14.50 22.62
N PRO A 124 -0.53 -14.86 23.33
CA PRO A 124 -0.56 -15.95 24.32
C PRO A 124 -1.46 -15.63 25.52
#